data_AF-A0A1V5BGY3-F1
#
_entry.id   AF-A0A1V5BGY3-F1
#
_cell.length_a   1.000
_cell.length_b   1.000
_cell.length_c   1.000
_cell.angle_alpha   90.00
_cell.angle_beta   90.00
_cell.angle_gamma   90.00
#
_symmetry.space_group_name_H-M   'P 1'
#
loop_
_entity.id
_entity.type
_entity.pdbx_description
1 polymer ?
#
loop_
_entity_poly.entity_id
_entity_poly.type
_entity_poly.pdbx_seq_one_letter_code
_entity_poly.pdbx_strand_id
1 'polypeptide(L)'
;MLMRIARKLESTKECFIAIEPKDFDGQIYAVDGSNGVVCNWSVANLNQIRAGYVIYKGRSWQKTVLTYDDAFWAHPKNYAANFNLFFQEFFGLEGISLEESDMDRLSSYFRELQEYIALADAIDQSRPSDLILYDGGFDVFKPLRDVLRQVLKWYRLQCDRIPPNQSETGLLV
;
A
#
# COMPACT_ATOMS: atom_id res chain seq x y z
N MET A 1 -27.27 19.46 23.13
CA MET A 1 -26.51 18.38 23.78
C MET A 1 -26.86 17.06 23.09
N LEU A 2 -26.14 16.73 22.01
CA LEU A 2 -26.37 15.52 21.20
C LEU A 2 -25.43 14.41 21.70
N MET A 3 -25.92 13.54 22.59
CA MET A 3 -25.24 12.28 22.90
C MET A 3 -25.47 11.31 21.74
N ARG A 4 -24.42 11.11 20.92
CA ARG A 4 -24.39 10.05 19.90
C ARG A 4 -24.32 8.69 20.60
N ILE A 5 -25.32 7.87 20.30
CA ILE A 5 -25.43 6.47 20.70
C ILE A 5 -24.27 5.70 20.08
N ALA A 6 -23.29 5.28 20.88
CA ALA A 6 -22.38 4.21 20.51
C ALA A 6 -23.14 2.88 20.69
N ARG A 7 -23.75 2.37 19.60
CA ARG A 7 -24.27 1.00 19.59
C ARG A 7 -23.09 0.04 19.62
N LYS A 8 -22.96 -0.68 20.73
CA LYS A 8 -22.09 -1.85 20.86
C LYS A 8 -22.60 -2.89 19.87
N LEU A 9 -21.83 -3.17 18.81
CA LEU A 9 -22.12 -4.29 17.91
C LEU A 9 -21.85 -5.57 18.69
N GLU A 10 -22.89 -6.23 19.17
CA GLU A 10 -22.78 -7.60 19.69
C GLU A 10 -22.63 -8.54 18.49
N SER A 11 -21.48 -9.21 18.38
CA SER A 11 -21.23 -10.16 17.29
C SER A 11 -22.17 -11.35 17.43
N THR A 12 -23.18 -11.46 16.58
CA THR A 12 -24.01 -12.68 16.49
C THR A 12 -23.35 -13.67 15.52
N LYS A 13 -23.62 -14.97 15.70
CA LYS A 13 -23.15 -16.02 14.77
C LYS A 13 -23.59 -15.78 13.32
N GLU A 14 -24.66 -15.01 13.13
CA GLU A 14 -25.21 -14.61 11.82
C GLU A 14 -24.30 -13.65 11.04
N CYS A 15 -23.30 -13.02 11.70
CA CYS A 15 -22.32 -12.15 11.05
C CYS A 15 -21.14 -12.91 10.41
N PHE A 16 -21.08 -14.24 10.54
CA PHE A 16 -19.98 -15.06 10.02
C PHE A 16 -20.49 -15.98 8.92
N ILE A 17 -19.86 -15.89 7.75
CA ILE A 17 -20.08 -16.80 6.63
C ILE A 17 -18.85 -17.70 6.55
N ALA A 18 -19.06 -19.02 6.54
CA ALA A 18 -17.97 -19.97 6.30
C ALA A 18 -17.43 -19.78 4.88
N ILE A 19 -16.11 -19.65 4.76
CA ILE A 19 -15.44 -19.55 3.45
C ILE A 19 -14.91 -20.94 3.12
N GLU A 20 -15.43 -21.53 2.05
CA GLU A 20 -14.87 -22.74 1.45
C GLU A 20 -13.66 -22.37 0.59
N PRO A 21 -12.45 -22.88 0.89
CA PRO A 21 -11.27 -22.61 0.08
C PRO A 21 -11.48 -23.09 -1.36
N LYS A 22 -11.07 -22.28 -2.33
CA LYS A 22 -11.04 -22.68 -3.74
C LYS A 22 -9.61 -22.95 -4.17
N ASP A 23 -9.45 -23.86 -5.12
CA ASP A 23 -8.17 -24.07 -5.77
C ASP A 23 -7.77 -22.80 -6.53
N PHE A 24 -6.49 -22.43 -6.38
CA PHE A 24 -5.91 -21.22 -6.95
C PHE A 24 -4.54 -21.56 -7.54
N ASP A 25 -4.43 -21.43 -8.86
CA ASP A 25 -3.23 -21.79 -9.62
C ASP A 25 -2.34 -20.59 -9.99
N GLY A 26 -2.82 -19.38 -9.72
CA GLY A 26 -2.09 -18.14 -9.93
C GLY A 26 -0.95 -17.93 -8.95
N GLN A 27 -0.25 -16.82 -9.12
CA GLN A 27 0.74 -16.33 -8.16
C GLN A 27 0.08 -15.38 -7.16
N ILE A 28 0.61 -15.35 -5.94
CA ILE A 28 0.18 -14.42 -4.88
C ILE A 28 1.31 -13.43 -4.65
N TYR A 29 1.04 -12.16 -4.88
CA TYR A 29 1.93 -11.04 -4.61
C TYR A 29 1.52 -10.42 -3.29
N ALA A 30 2.32 -10.56 -2.23
CA ALA A 30 2.05 -9.92 -0.94
C ALA A 30 2.97 -8.71 -0.77
N VAL A 31 2.38 -7.52 -0.73
CA VAL A 31 3.04 -6.21 -0.66
C VAL A 31 3.06 -5.74 0.78
N ASP A 32 4.23 -5.32 1.25
CA ASP A 32 4.42 -4.80 2.61
C ASP A 32 5.66 -3.88 2.67
N GLY A 33 5.75 -3.11 3.74
CA GLY A 33 6.84 -2.21 4.04
C GLY A 33 7.23 -2.21 5.51
N SER A 34 8.52 -1.99 5.75
CA SER A 34 9.10 -1.94 7.08
C SER A 34 9.76 -0.59 7.35
N ASN A 35 9.75 -0.20 8.62
CA ASN A 35 10.35 1.03 9.10
C ASN A 35 11.19 0.74 10.35
N GLY A 36 12.51 0.67 10.17
CA GLY A 36 13.47 0.50 11.26
C GLY A 36 14.06 1.84 11.70
N VAL A 37 13.96 2.19 12.98
CA VAL A 37 14.61 3.39 13.51
C VAL A 37 16.12 3.15 13.62
N VAL A 38 16.92 3.97 12.93
CA VAL A 38 18.40 3.95 13.02
C VAL A 38 18.86 4.90 14.11
N CYS A 39 18.34 6.13 14.11
CA CYS A 39 18.62 7.12 15.13
C CYS A 39 17.43 8.07 15.32
N ASN A 40 17.22 8.51 16.55
CA ASN A 40 16.12 9.39 16.95
C ASN A 40 16.69 10.59 17.71
N TRP A 41 16.52 11.78 17.14
CA TRP A 41 16.86 13.06 17.75
C TRP A 41 15.59 13.84 18.08
N SER A 42 15.70 14.83 18.98
CA SER A 42 14.58 15.69 19.37
C SER A 42 13.92 16.47 18.23
N VAL A 43 14.58 16.58 17.07
CA VAL A 43 14.12 17.38 15.92
C VAL A 43 13.98 16.58 14.62
N ALA A 44 14.42 15.31 14.60
CA ALA A 44 14.47 14.50 13.38
C ALA A 44 14.65 13.01 13.68
N ASN A 45 14.21 12.16 12.76
CA ASN A 45 14.50 10.73 12.79
C ASN A 45 15.23 10.30 11.53
N LEU A 46 16.17 9.37 11.71
CA LEU A 46 16.76 8.60 10.61
C LEU A 46 16.20 7.18 10.69
N ASN A 47 15.55 6.75 9.61
CA ASN A 47 14.89 5.46 9.52
C ASN A 47 15.46 4.68 8.33
N GLN A 48 15.64 3.36 8.46
CA GLN A 48 15.77 2.48 7.30
C GLN A 48 14.37 2.10 6.85
N ILE A 49 14.00 2.48 5.64
CA ILE A 49 12.72 2.11 5.03
C ILE A 49 12.99 1.05 3.99
N ARG A 50 12.19 -0.02 4.01
CA ARG A 50 12.14 -1.03 2.95
C ARG A 50 10.72 -1.25 2.53
N ALA A 51 10.48 -1.34 1.23
CA ALA A 51 9.19 -1.71 0.69
C ALA A 51 9.39 -2.62 -0.51
N GLY A 52 8.42 -3.49 -0.74
CA GLY A 52 8.47 -4.45 -1.81
C GLY A 52 7.35 -5.46 -1.69
N TYR A 53 7.54 -6.59 -2.36
CA TYR A 53 6.59 -7.68 -2.30
C TYR A 53 7.28 -9.03 -2.43
N VAL A 54 6.59 -10.05 -1.96
CA VAL A 54 6.99 -11.45 -2.10
C VAL A 54 6.00 -12.15 -3.01
N ILE A 55 6.50 -13.10 -3.81
CA ILE A 55 5.68 -13.90 -4.69
C ILE A 55 5.60 -15.32 -4.14
N TYR A 56 4.38 -15.84 -4.01
CA TYR A 56 4.09 -17.23 -3.70
C TYR A 56 3.40 -17.92 -4.88
N LYS A 57 3.59 -19.24 -4.97
CA LYS A 57 2.72 -20.12 -5.76
C LYS A 57 2.12 -21.15 -4.80
N GLY A 58 0.81 -21.07 -4.58
CA GLY A 58 0.17 -21.74 -3.45
C GLY A 58 0.83 -21.33 -2.13
N ARG A 59 1.41 -22.30 -1.40
CA ARG A 59 2.11 -22.06 -0.12
C ARG A 59 3.63 -21.91 -0.25
N SER A 60 4.17 -22.01 -1.45
CA SER A 60 5.61 -22.01 -1.68
C SER A 60 6.10 -20.62 -2.05
N TRP A 61 7.00 -20.05 -1.24
CA TRP A 61 7.72 -18.82 -1.58
C TRP A 61 8.53 -19.01 -2.86
N GLN A 62 8.53 -18.01 -3.74
CA GLN A 62 9.23 -18.03 -5.03
C GLN A 62 10.35 -17.00 -5.07
N LYS A 63 10.04 -15.73 -4.77
CA LYS A 63 11.04 -14.64 -4.75
C LYS A 63 10.58 -13.46 -3.89
N THR A 64 11.54 -12.61 -3.53
CA THR A 64 11.33 -11.29 -2.93
C THR A 64 11.80 -10.22 -3.91
N VAL A 65 11.00 -9.17 -4.08
CA VAL A 65 11.32 -7.98 -4.88
C VAL A 65 11.32 -6.79 -3.93
N LEU A 66 12.41 -6.02 -3.92
CA LEU A 66 12.51 -4.76 -3.19
C LEU A 66 12.41 -3.62 -4.21
N THR A 67 11.45 -2.73 -4.02
CA THR A 67 11.32 -1.51 -4.83
C THR A 67 11.97 -0.31 -4.13
N TYR A 68 12.15 -0.39 -2.81
CA TYR A 68 12.87 0.60 -2.03
C TYR A 68 13.64 -0.08 -0.89
N ASP A 69 14.91 0.28 -0.70
CA ASP A 69 15.75 -0.10 0.44
C ASP A 69 16.80 0.98 0.70
N ASP A 70 16.41 2.01 1.45
CA ASP A 70 17.31 3.11 1.77
C ASP A 70 16.95 3.81 3.09
N ALA A 71 17.88 4.62 3.55
CA ALA A 71 17.69 5.53 4.65
C ALA A 71 16.73 6.67 4.27
N PHE A 72 15.86 7.03 5.20
CA PHE A 72 14.96 8.16 5.12
C PHE A 72 15.21 9.12 6.28
N TRP A 73 15.51 10.38 5.95
CA TRP A 73 15.66 11.46 6.90
C TRP A 73 14.31 12.15 7.13
N ALA A 74 13.61 11.75 8.18
CA ALA A 74 12.34 12.32 8.61
C ALA A 74 12.58 13.66 9.32
N HIS A 75 12.64 14.74 8.53
CA HIS A 75 12.86 16.09 9.04
C HIS A 75 11.85 17.09 8.45
N PRO A 76 11.15 17.88 9.29
CA PRO A 76 10.07 18.78 8.86
C PRO A 76 10.46 19.81 7.80
N LYS A 77 11.72 20.25 7.77
CA LYS A 77 12.18 21.24 6.76
C LYS A 77 12.45 20.64 5.38
N ASN A 78 12.68 19.33 5.26
CA ASN A 78 13.20 18.71 4.04
C ASN A 78 12.30 17.59 3.50
N TYR A 79 11.19 17.25 4.16
CA TYR A 79 10.34 16.14 3.72
C TYR A 79 9.82 16.33 2.29
N ALA A 80 9.46 17.56 1.91
CA ALA A 80 8.86 17.82 0.61
C ALA A 80 9.77 17.37 -0.53
N ALA A 81 11.08 17.60 -0.45
CA ALA A 81 12.03 17.13 -1.47
C ALA A 81 12.03 15.61 -1.59
N ASN A 82 12.00 14.89 -0.47
CA ASN A 82 12.01 13.43 -0.46
C ASN A 82 10.70 12.85 -1.02
N PHE A 83 9.54 13.41 -0.67
CA PHE A 83 8.25 12.93 -1.17
C PHE A 83 8.01 13.33 -2.63
N ASN A 84 8.35 14.56 -3.00
CA ASN A 84 8.04 15.13 -4.32
C ASN A 84 8.77 14.39 -5.44
N LEU A 85 9.97 13.87 -5.19
CA LEU A 85 10.67 13.02 -6.14
C LEU A 85 9.76 11.87 -6.59
N PHE A 86 9.18 11.12 -5.66
CA PHE A 86 8.30 10.01 -6.01
C PHE A 86 6.91 10.45 -6.50
N PHE A 87 6.33 11.50 -5.92
CA PHE A 87 5.03 12.01 -6.36
C PHE A 87 5.07 12.46 -7.83
N GLN A 88 6.11 13.18 -8.22
CA GLN A 88 6.25 13.69 -9.59
C GLN A 88 6.71 12.60 -10.54
N GLU A 89 7.81 11.90 -10.22
CA GLU A 89 8.43 10.96 -11.14
C GLU A 89 7.56 9.70 -11.37
N PHE A 90 6.93 9.17 -10.31
CA PHE A 90 6.12 7.96 -10.43
C PHE A 90 4.64 8.25 -10.71
N PHE A 91 4.06 9.23 -10.03
CA PHE A 91 2.60 9.45 -10.08
C PHE A 91 2.17 10.68 -10.89
N GLY A 92 3.10 11.54 -11.33
CA GLY A 92 2.79 12.78 -12.03
C GLY A 92 1.98 13.78 -11.20
N LEU A 93 2.16 13.77 -9.88
CA LEU A 93 1.43 14.63 -8.92
C LEU A 93 2.29 15.81 -8.45
N GLU A 94 1.67 16.92 -8.08
CA GLU A 94 2.36 18.18 -7.72
C GLU A 94 3.09 18.15 -6.35
N GLY A 95 3.12 17.01 -5.67
CA GLY A 95 3.78 16.81 -4.39
C GLY A 95 2.81 16.58 -3.23
N ILE A 96 3.36 16.37 -2.04
CA ILE A 96 2.56 16.06 -0.84
C ILE A 96 2.19 17.33 -0.05
N SER A 97 0.95 17.39 0.44
CA SER A 97 0.50 18.41 1.39
C SER A 97 0.36 17.80 2.78
N LEU A 98 1.15 18.29 3.73
CA LEU A 98 1.14 17.84 5.13
C LEU A 98 0.78 18.98 6.07
N GLU A 99 -0.02 18.67 7.09
CA GLU A 99 -0.34 19.56 8.20
C GLU A 99 0.73 19.45 9.31
N GLU A 100 0.78 20.37 10.27
CA GLU A 100 1.77 20.32 11.36
C GLU A 100 1.69 19.01 12.16
N SER A 101 0.48 18.50 12.39
CA SER A 101 0.25 17.21 13.06
C SER A 101 0.78 15.99 12.30
N ASP A 102 1.10 16.15 11.01
CA ASP A 102 1.64 15.07 10.18
C ASP A 102 3.15 14.93 10.34
N MET A 103 3.83 15.93 10.91
CA MET A 103 5.29 15.97 11.00
C MET A 103 5.87 14.84 11.86
N ASP A 104 5.14 14.41 12.88
CA ASP A 104 5.54 13.29 13.74
C ASP A 104 5.41 11.92 13.04
N ARG A 105 4.70 11.88 11.91
CA ARG A 105 4.37 10.65 11.17
C ARG A 105 5.06 10.55 9.82
N LEU A 106 6.04 11.42 9.56
CA LEU A 106 6.75 11.49 8.28
C LEU A 106 7.31 10.14 7.82
N SER A 107 7.94 9.37 8.71
CA SER A 107 8.51 8.06 8.36
C SER A 107 7.42 7.03 8.04
N SER A 108 6.29 7.06 8.74
CA SER A 108 5.12 6.23 8.42
C SER A 108 4.52 6.59 7.06
N TYR A 109 4.34 7.87 6.77
CA TYR A 109 3.82 8.30 5.46
C TYR A 109 4.77 8.00 4.32
N PHE A 110 6.07 8.13 4.55
CA PHE A 110 7.03 7.81 3.52
C PHE A 110 7.07 6.30 3.27
N ARG A 111 7.01 5.47 4.32
CA ARG A 111 6.88 4.01 4.19
C ARG A 111 5.64 3.62 3.37
N GLU A 112 4.48 4.16 3.71
CA GLU A 112 3.22 3.90 3.00
C GLU A 112 3.30 4.32 1.51
N LEU A 113 3.93 5.46 1.23
CA LEU A 113 4.20 5.87 -0.16
C LEU A 113 5.04 4.83 -0.91
N GLN A 114 6.09 4.29 -0.29
CA GLN A 114 6.91 3.25 -0.91
C GLN A 114 6.15 1.92 -1.06
N GLU A 115 5.25 1.59 -0.14
CA GLU A 115 4.33 0.46 -0.28
C GLU A 115 3.38 0.63 -1.47
N TYR A 116 2.87 1.84 -1.73
CA TYR A 116 2.07 2.10 -2.94
C TYR A 116 2.85 1.98 -4.25
N ILE A 117 4.13 2.35 -4.24
CA ILE A 117 5.02 2.13 -5.39
C ILE A 117 5.27 0.63 -5.58
N ALA A 118 5.52 -0.12 -4.49
CA ALA A 118 5.63 -1.57 -4.53
C ALA A 118 4.35 -2.24 -5.04
N LEU A 119 3.18 -1.74 -4.64
CA LEU A 119 1.89 -2.20 -5.10
C LEU A 119 1.69 -1.93 -6.60
N ALA A 120 2.06 -0.75 -7.08
CA ALA A 120 2.03 -0.43 -8.50
C ALA A 120 2.92 -1.35 -9.33
N ASP A 121 4.15 -1.62 -8.87
CA ASP A 121 5.06 -2.57 -9.52
C ASP A 121 4.48 -3.99 -9.50
N ALA A 122 3.94 -4.46 -8.38
CA ALA A 122 3.28 -5.76 -8.28
C ALA A 122 2.12 -5.90 -9.26
N ILE A 123 1.29 -4.84 -9.42
CA ILE A 123 0.22 -4.80 -10.42
C ILE A 123 0.80 -4.95 -11.83
N ASP A 124 1.87 -4.21 -12.16
CA ASP A 124 2.48 -4.26 -13.48
C ASP A 124 3.07 -5.64 -13.83
N GLN A 125 3.65 -6.31 -12.83
CA GLN A 125 4.26 -7.63 -13.01
C GLN A 125 3.25 -8.79 -12.96
N SER A 126 2.05 -8.56 -12.41
CA SER A 126 1.03 -9.59 -12.23
C SER A 126 0.31 -9.95 -13.53
N ARG A 127 -0.32 -11.12 -13.54
CA ARG A 127 -1.28 -11.52 -14.57
C ARG A 127 -2.71 -11.40 -14.03
N PRO A 128 -3.72 -11.32 -14.92
CA PRO A 128 -5.13 -11.27 -14.50
C PRO A 128 -5.59 -12.37 -13.54
N SER A 129 -4.99 -13.56 -13.63
CA SER A 129 -5.28 -14.72 -12.78
C SER A 129 -4.53 -14.74 -11.45
N ASP A 130 -3.63 -13.77 -11.23
CA ASP A 130 -2.84 -13.67 -10.00
C ASP A 130 -3.62 -12.90 -8.93
N LEU A 131 -3.18 -13.04 -7.68
CA LEU A 131 -3.73 -12.36 -6.52
C LEU A 131 -2.71 -11.36 -6.00
N ILE A 132 -3.18 -10.16 -5.65
CA ILE A 132 -2.36 -9.14 -5.00
C ILE A 132 -2.96 -8.87 -3.63
N LEU A 133 -2.15 -9.05 -2.59
CA LEU A 133 -2.48 -8.81 -1.20
C LEU A 133 -1.69 -7.58 -0.73
N TYR A 134 -2.40 -6.63 -0.12
CA TYR A 134 -1.81 -5.40 0.41
C TYR A 134 -1.99 -5.36 1.94
N ASP A 135 -0.89 -5.26 2.70
CA ASP A 135 -0.97 -5.13 4.16
C ASP A 135 -1.30 -3.69 4.58
N GLY A 136 -2.56 -3.31 4.36
CA GLY A 136 -3.05 -2.00 4.76
C GLY A 136 -4.53 -1.82 4.47
N GLY A 137 -5.19 -0.99 5.28
CA GLY A 137 -6.54 -0.57 4.98
C GLY A 137 -6.53 0.47 3.85
N PHE A 138 -7.53 0.42 2.96
CA PHE A 138 -7.83 1.56 2.07
C PHE A 138 -8.50 2.73 2.81
N ASP A 139 -8.38 2.79 4.15
CA ASP A 139 -8.74 3.96 4.93
C ASP A 139 -7.72 5.06 4.63
N VAL A 140 -8.00 5.76 3.53
CA VAL A 140 -7.01 6.54 2.83
C VAL A 140 -6.52 7.70 3.70
N PHE A 141 -5.25 7.65 4.11
CA PHE A 141 -4.56 8.80 4.66
C PHE A 141 -4.70 9.97 3.69
N LYS A 142 -5.32 11.06 4.17
CA LYS A 142 -5.61 12.24 3.35
C LYS A 142 -4.40 12.70 2.51
N PRO A 143 -3.14 12.71 3.03
CA PRO A 143 -1.98 13.13 2.24
C PRO A 143 -1.61 12.23 1.06
N LEU A 144 -1.91 10.92 1.13
CA LEU A 144 -1.52 9.95 0.09
C LEU A 144 -2.70 9.51 -0.78
N ARG A 145 -3.85 10.17 -0.63
CA ARG A 145 -5.08 9.75 -1.30
C ARG A 145 -4.99 9.78 -2.82
N ASP A 146 -4.32 10.77 -3.37
CA ASP A 146 -4.17 10.88 -4.81
C ASP A 146 -3.18 9.85 -5.36
N VAL A 147 -2.17 9.47 -4.59
CA VAL A 147 -1.25 8.37 -4.93
C VAL A 147 -2.04 7.07 -5.06
N LEU A 148 -2.80 6.68 -4.03
CA LEU A 148 -3.61 5.46 -4.07
C LEU A 148 -4.62 5.47 -5.22
N ARG A 149 -5.22 6.63 -5.54
CA ARG A 149 -6.10 6.76 -6.71
C ARG A 149 -5.39 6.47 -8.03
N GLN A 150 -4.12 6.89 -8.19
CA GLN A 150 -3.35 6.57 -9.39
C GLN A 150 -3.08 5.06 -9.49
N VAL A 151 -2.69 4.43 -8.39
CA VAL A 151 -2.47 2.97 -8.35
C VAL A 151 -3.73 2.21 -8.76
N LEU A 152 -4.88 2.57 -8.19
CA LEU A 152 -6.17 1.95 -8.54
C LEU A 152 -6.59 2.22 -9.99
N LYS A 153 -6.23 3.38 -10.55
CA LYS A 153 -6.46 3.68 -11.97
C LYS A 153 -5.62 2.78 -12.87
N TRP A 154 -4.34 2.57 -12.54
CA TRP A 154 -3.48 1.64 -13.28
C TRP A 154 -3.99 0.21 -13.22
N TYR A 155 -4.43 -0.25 -12.05
CA TYR A 155 -5.06 -1.54 -11.88
C TYR A 155 -6.26 -1.72 -12.84
N ARG A 156 -7.18 -0.75 -12.88
CA ARG A 156 -8.32 -0.80 -13.80
C ARG A 156 -7.91 -0.86 -15.26
N LEU A 157 -6.92 -0.06 -15.67
CA LEU A 157 -6.41 -0.07 -17.04
C LEU A 157 -5.77 -1.41 -17.41
N GLN A 158 -5.17 -2.11 -16.47
CA GLN A 158 -4.68 -3.49 -16.66
C GLN A 158 -5.85 -4.47 -16.83
N CYS A 159 -6.90 -4.38 -16.01
CA CYS A 159 -8.08 -5.23 -16.14
C CYS A 159 -8.83 -5.01 -17.48
N ASP A 160 -8.96 -3.76 -17.93
CA ASP A 160 -9.68 -3.42 -19.17
C ASP A 160 -8.95 -3.86 -20.45
N ARG A 161 -7.67 -4.26 -20.35
CA ARG A 161 -6.91 -4.85 -21.46
C ARG A 161 -7.20 -6.35 -21.65
N ILE A 162 -8.00 -6.96 -20.78
CA ILE A 162 -8.36 -8.38 -20.84
C ILE A 162 -9.57 -8.54 -21.78
N PRO A 163 -9.48 -9.36 -22.85
CA PRO A 163 -10.64 -9.62 -23.71
C PRO A 163 -11.77 -10.30 -22.91
N PRO A 164 -13.04 -10.02 -23.23
CA PRO A 164 -14.21 -10.43 -22.43
C PRO A 164 -14.38 -11.95 -22.23
N ASN A 165 -13.59 -12.78 -22.92
CA ASN A 165 -13.62 -14.23 -22.80
C ASN A 165 -12.63 -14.79 -21.75
N GLN A 166 -11.94 -13.92 -20.98
CA GLN A 166 -10.98 -14.31 -19.94
C GLN A 166 -11.23 -13.59 -18.60
N SER A 167 -12.41 -13.01 -18.39
CA SER A 167 -12.73 -12.21 -17.20
C SER A 167 -13.10 -13.08 -15.99
N GLU A 168 -12.12 -13.77 -15.42
CA GLU A 168 -12.12 -14.06 -13.98
C GLU A 168 -11.05 -13.17 -13.37
N THR A 169 -11.36 -11.88 -13.26
CA THR A 169 -10.45 -10.84 -12.77
C THR A 169 -10.05 -11.13 -11.32
N GLY A 170 -8.73 -11.09 -11.07
CA GLY A 170 -8.12 -11.04 -9.75
C GLY A 170 -8.79 -10.01 -8.83
N LEU A 171 -8.81 -10.33 -7.55
CA LEU A 171 -9.36 -9.48 -6.51
C LEU A 171 -8.17 -8.77 -5.85
N LEU A 172 -8.20 -7.45 -5.78
CA LEU A 172 -7.37 -6.72 -4.82
C LEU A 172 -8.03 -6.96 -3.45
N VAL A 173 -7.39 -7.76 -2.61
CA VAL A 173 -7.84 -8.06 -1.24
C VAL A 173 -7.01 -7.26 -0.26
#